data_AF-A0A1Q7SS89-F1
#
_entry.id   AF-A0A1Q7SS89-F1
#
_cell.length_a   1.000
_cell.length_b   1.000
_cell.length_c   1.000
_cell.angle_alpha   90.00
_cell.angle_beta   90.00
_cell.angle_gamma   90.00
#
_symmetry.space_group_name_H-M   'P 1'
#
loop_
_entity.id
_entity.type
_entity.pdbx_description
1 polymer ?
#
loop_
_entity_poly.entity_id
_entity_poly.type
_entity_poly.pdbx_seq_one_letter_code
_entity_poly.pdbx_strand_id
1 'polypeptide(L)'
;MSREIQLGDRVLLYQDARRKWIARVEPGRFHTHRGYFELAELVGKEYGGSIRTSMGQNLAVFRPRALDIVESFDRPTQILYPKDIGYALFQLGIGNGDSVLEVGTGSGALTSALARGIAPDGQVFTYEMRPEFLRAAKANVDKAGFGSLVTFHNKDPTEGFDETGVDAVVVDLGDPWRMVRAAYGALVGGGLLAGFTPTINQLEKLAIALREGGFVILEAVELLMREFKTEAGKVRPETRMIGHTAYVTIARKLLPTPEA
;
A
#
# COMPACT_ATOMS: atom_id res chain seq x y z
N MET A 1 14.56 -18.60 -2.66
CA MET A 1 13.45 -18.38 -3.61
C MET A 1 13.84 -18.93 -4.97
N SER A 2 12.96 -19.67 -5.64
CA SER A 2 13.24 -20.21 -6.97
C SER A 2 13.53 -19.09 -7.98
N ARG A 3 14.50 -19.32 -8.88
CA ARG A 3 14.78 -18.47 -10.04
C ARG A 3 13.89 -18.81 -11.24
N GLU A 4 13.24 -19.97 -11.17
CA GLU A 4 12.38 -20.53 -12.20
C GLU A 4 10.92 -20.11 -11.96
N ILE A 5 10.21 -19.84 -13.05
CA ILE A 5 8.80 -19.48 -13.07
C ILE A 5 7.96 -20.75 -12.94
N GLN A 6 7.03 -20.74 -11.99
CA GLN A 6 6.12 -21.85 -11.72
C GLN A 6 4.68 -21.51 -12.12
N LEU A 7 3.85 -22.55 -12.26
CA LEU A 7 2.42 -22.40 -12.46
C LEU A 7 1.80 -21.65 -11.26
N GLY A 8 0.97 -20.65 -11.54
CA GLY A 8 0.33 -19.81 -10.54
C GLY A 8 1.14 -18.58 -10.13
N ASP A 9 2.42 -18.48 -10.53
CA ASP A 9 3.25 -17.31 -10.26
C ASP A 9 2.70 -16.06 -10.95
N ARG A 10 2.99 -14.91 -10.34
CA ARG A 10 2.77 -13.60 -10.94
C ARG A 10 4.03 -13.13 -11.63
N VAL A 11 3.88 -12.66 -12.86
CA VAL A 11 4.98 -12.17 -13.70
C VAL A 11 4.70 -10.74 -14.16
N LEU A 12 5.77 -9.96 -14.27
CA LEU A 12 5.77 -8.67 -14.97
C LEU A 12 6.27 -8.91 -16.40
N LEU A 13 5.38 -8.73 -17.36
CA LEU A 13 5.70 -8.72 -18.79
C LEU A 13 6.07 -7.30 -19.18
N TYR A 14 7.33 -7.05 -19.51
CA TYR A 14 7.87 -5.72 -19.75
C TYR A 14 8.29 -5.56 -21.22
N GLN A 15 7.72 -4.57 -21.90
CA GLN A 15 8.17 -4.11 -23.21
C GLN A 15 8.94 -2.80 -23.08
N ASP A 16 8.39 -1.83 -22.34
CA ASP A 16 9.01 -0.55 -22.00
C ASP A 16 8.24 0.13 -20.85
N ALA A 17 8.68 1.32 -20.45
CA ALA A 17 8.11 2.08 -19.33
C ALA A 17 6.58 2.31 -19.43
N ARG A 18 6.02 2.39 -20.65
CA ARG A 18 4.58 2.61 -20.88
C ARG A 18 3.82 1.31 -21.11
N ARG A 19 4.51 0.25 -21.51
CA ARG A 19 3.91 -1.03 -21.92
C ARG A 19 4.48 -2.14 -21.06
N LYS A 20 3.79 -2.37 -19.95
CA LYS A 20 4.08 -3.41 -18.99
C LYS A 20 2.79 -3.95 -18.40
N TRP A 21 2.75 -5.25 -18.09
CA TRP A 21 1.55 -5.94 -17.62
C TRP A 21 1.87 -6.92 -16.51
N ILE A 22 0.93 -7.08 -15.57
CA ILE A 22 0.94 -8.16 -14.60
C ILE A 22 0.05 -9.28 -15.12
N ALA A 23 0.60 -10.50 -15.18
CA ALA A 23 -0.14 -11.70 -15.54
C ALA A 23 0.10 -12.80 -14.52
N ARG A 24 -0.87 -13.71 -14.40
CA ARG A 24 -0.72 -14.97 -13.67
C ARG A 24 -0.34 -16.06 -14.66
N VAL A 25 0.64 -16.88 -14.31
CA VAL A 25 1.11 -17.98 -15.16
C VAL A 25 0.13 -19.13 -15.04
N GLU A 26 -0.72 -19.30 -16.06
CA GLU A 26 -1.74 -20.36 -16.13
C GLU A 26 -2.05 -20.67 -17.61
N PRO A 27 -2.75 -21.78 -17.93
CA PRO A 27 -3.13 -22.07 -19.31
C PRO A 27 -4.01 -20.94 -19.88
N GLY A 28 -3.63 -20.43 -21.04
CA GLY A 28 -4.36 -19.36 -21.73
C GLY A 28 -3.47 -18.41 -22.51
N ARG A 29 -4.08 -17.74 -23.48
CA ARG A 29 -3.41 -16.76 -24.34
C ARG A 29 -3.34 -15.41 -23.66
N PHE A 30 -2.14 -14.84 -23.62
CA PHE A 30 -1.94 -13.44 -23.31
C PHE A 30 -1.87 -12.61 -24.59
N HIS A 31 -2.74 -11.62 -24.72
CA HIS A 31 -2.84 -10.78 -25.92
C HIS A 31 -2.18 -9.41 -25.71
N THR A 32 -1.45 -8.97 -26.73
CA THR A 32 -0.88 -7.62 -26.83
C THR A 32 -1.24 -6.99 -28.18
N HIS A 33 -0.93 -5.71 -28.36
CA HIS A 33 -1.00 -5.05 -29.68
C HIS A 33 -0.01 -5.61 -30.71
N ARG A 34 0.94 -6.47 -30.31
CA ARG A 34 1.95 -7.12 -31.17
C ARG A 34 1.82 -8.64 -31.15
N GLY A 35 0.61 -9.16 -31.05
CA GLY A 35 0.34 -10.60 -31.07
C GLY A 35 0.13 -11.20 -29.70
N TYR A 36 0.22 -12.52 -29.63
CA TYR A 36 -0.10 -13.31 -28.43
C TYR A 36 0.98 -14.37 -28.16
N PHE A 37 0.95 -14.95 -26.96
CA PHE A 37 1.70 -16.15 -26.59
C PHE A 37 0.92 -16.93 -25.52
N GLU A 38 1.22 -18.21 -25.32
CA GLU A 38 0.59 -19.01 -24.26
C GLU A 38 1.32 -18.78 -22.94
N LEU A 39 0.61 -18.37 -21.89
CA LEU A 39 1.21 -18.07 -20.58
C LEU A 39 1.91 -19.29 -19.96
N ALA A 40 1.41 -20.49 -20.23
CA ALA A 40 2.03 -21.74 -19.79
C ALA A 40 3.45 -21.96 -20.36
N GLU A 41 3.82 -21.32 -21.48
CA GLU A 41 5.20 -21.36 -22.02
C GLU A 41 6.22 -20.68 -21.11
N LEU A 42 5.77 -19.96 -20.08
CA LEU A 42 6.65 -19.35 -19.08
C LEU A 42 7.10 -20.35 -18.01
N VAL A 43 6.34 -21.43 -17.80
CA VAL A 43 6.69 -22.44 -16.79
C VAL A 43 8.04 -23.05 -17.14
N GLY A 44 8.94 -23.09 -16.16
CA GLY A 44 10.29 -23.61 -16.33
C GLY A 44 11.32 -22.62 -16.87
N LYS A 45 10.89 -21.41 -17.27
CA LYS A 45 11.82 -20.35 -17.66
C LYS A 45 12.32 -19.58 -16.45
N GLU A 46 13.51 -18.99 -16.56
CA GLU A 46 14.04 -18.13 -15.51
C GLU A 46 13.49 -16.71 -15.60
N TYR A 47 13.27 -16.09 -14.43
CA TYR A 47 13.07 -14.65 -14.35
C TYR A 47 14.28 -13.88 -14.89
N GLY A 48 14.03 -12.80 -15.62
CA GLY A 48 15.04 -12.03 -16.37
C GLY A 48 15.19 -12.48 -17.82
N GLY A 49 14.58 -13.61 -18.20
CA GLY A 49 14.48 -14.06 -19.59
C GLY A 49 13.48 -13.25 -20.41
N SER A 50 13.15 -13.76 -21.60
CA SER A 50 12.16 -13.16 -22.49
C SER A 50 11.22 -14.18 -23.10
N ILE A 51 10.05 -13.70 -23.54
CA ILE A 51 9.05 -14.46 -24.29
C ILE A 51 8.77 -13.76 -25.61
N ARG A 52 8.63 -14.53 -26.69
CA ARG A 52 8.37 -14.01 -28.03
C ARG A 52 6.90 -14.15 -28.36
N THR A 53 6.28 -13.07 -28.83
CA THR A 53 4.89 -13.08 -29.31
C THR A 53 4.79 -13.71 -30.72
N SER A 54 3.57 -14.03 -31.14
CA SER A 54 3.27 -14.54 -32.49
C SER A 54 3.64 -13.60 -33.64
N MET A 55 3.81 -12.28 -33.39
CA MET A 55 4.34 -11.32 -34.38
C MET A 55 5.84 -11.04 -34.19
N GLY A 56 6.52 -11.83 -33.36
CA GLY A 56 7.97 -11.79 -33.19
C GLY A 56 8.51 -10.75 -32.22
N GLN A 57 7.66 -10.04 -31.48
CA GLN A 57 8.09 -9.09 -30.45
C GLN A 57 8.57 -9.84 -29.20
N ASN A 58 9.74 -9.47 -28.67
CA ASN A 58 10.20 -10.00 -27.38
C ASN A 58 9.70 -9.12 -26.22
N LEU A 59 9.24 -9.77 -25.16
CA LEU A 59 8.90 -9.15 -23.88
C LEU A 59 9.83 -9.72 -22.81
N ALA A 60 10.43 -8.86 -21.99
CA ALA A 60 11.18 -9.32 -20.83
C ALA A 60 10.22 -9.80 -19.74
N VAL A 61 10.60 -10.84 -19.00
CA VAL A 61 9.77 -11.46 -17.96
C VAL A 61 10.45 -11.30 -16.62
N PHE A 62 9.87 -10.50 -15.72
CA PHE A 62 10.45 -10.22 -14.41
C PHE A 62 9.53 -10.69 -13.28
N ARG A 63 10.11 -10.85 -12.09
CA ARG A 63 9.32 -10.93 -10.87
C ARG A 63 8.77 -9.53 -10.58
N PRO A 64 7.45 -9.36 -10.39
CA PRO A 64 6.89 -8.05 -10.16
C PRO A 64 7.31 -7.51 -8.80
N ARG A 65 7.62 -6.21 -8.72
CA ARG A 65 7.81 -5.51 -7.46
C ARG A 65 6.45 -5.22 -6.83
N ALA A 66 6.43 -4.85 -5.55
CA ALA A 66 5.21 -4.38 -4.87
C ALA A 66 4.49 -3.31 -5.67
N LEU A 67 5.25 -2.31 -6.15
CA LEU A 67 4.69 -1.20 -6.93
C LEU A 67 4.08 -1.67 -8.25
N ASP A 68 4.71 -2.62 -8.95
CA ASP A 68 4.17 -3.13 -10.22
C ASP A 68 2.83 -3.87 -10.00
N ILE A 69 2.68 -4.56 -8.87
CA ILE A 69 1.42 -5.19 -8.47
C ILE A 69 0.36 -4.13 -8.15
N VAL A 70 0.69 -3.13 -7.33
CA VAL A 70 -0.23 -2.04 -6.97
C VAL A 70 -0.66 -1.25 -8.20
N GLU A 71 0.22 -1.01 -9.18
CA GLU A 71 -0.10 -0.42 -10.48
C GLU A 71 -1.10 -1.21 -11.31
N SER A 72 -1.22 -2.52 -11.07
CA SER A 72 -2.20 -3.41 -11.72
C SER A 72 -3.54 -3.55 -10.98
N PHE A 73 -3.73 -2.82 -9.88
CA PHE A 73 -4.96 -2.85 -9.11
C PHE A 73 -6.11 -2.23 -9.87
N ASP A 74 -7.32 -2.77 -9.66
CA ASP A 74 -8.54 -2.04 -9.98
C ASP A 74 -8.76 -0.99 -8.88
N ARG A 75 -8.80 0.29 -9.25
CA ARG A 75 -8.69 1.41 -8.30
C ARG A 75 -9.97 2.25 -8.32
N PRO A 76 -11.00 1.88 -7.54
CA PRO A 76 -12.20 2.68 -7.44
C PRO A 76 -11.98 3.97 -6.60
N THR A 77 -10.84 4.07 -5.90
CA THR A 77 -10.44 5.24 -5.11
C THR A 77 -9.06 5.74 -5.51
N GLN A 78 -8.76 6.98 -5.11
CA GLN A 78 -7.38 7.46 -5.06
C GLN A 78 -6.59 6.60 -4.05
N ILE A 79 -5.31 6.37 -4.35
CA ILE A 79 -4.39 5.67 -3.45
C ILE A 79 -3.34 6.64 -2.90
N LEU A 80 -2.82 6.32 -1.72
CA LEU A 80 -1.60 6.94 -1.22
C LEU A 80 -0.41 6.61 -2.13
N TYR A 81 0.51 7.57 -2.25
CA TYR A 81 1.69 7.40 -3.08
C TYR A 81 2.74 6.57 -2.36
N PRO A 82 3.56 5.78 -3.08
CA PRO A 82 4.58 4.92 -2.48
C PRO A 82 5.56 5.65 -1.56
N LYS A 83 5.88 6.93 -1.86
CA LYS A 83 6.75 7.75 -1.01
C LYS A 83 6.15 8.00 0.38
N ASP A 84 4.83 8.20 0.45
CA ASP A 84 4.11 8.49 1.69
C ASP A 84 3.89 7.21 2.48
N ILE A 85 3.49 6.13 1.81
CA ILE A 85 3.36 4.79 2.40
C ILE A 85 4.69 4.33 3.00
N GLY A 86 5.77 4.37 2.21
CA GLY A 86 7.08 3.90 2.65
C GLY A 86 7.62 4.68 3.85
N TYR A 87 7.45 6.01 3.86
CA TYR A 87 7.82 6.84 4.99
C TYR A 87 6.98 6.51 6.24
N ALA A 88 5.65 6.38 6.09
CA ALA A 88 4.78 6.05 7.20
C ALA A 88 5.11 4.68 7.81
N LEU A 89 5.25 3.63 6.99
CA LEU A 89 5.63 2.29 7.46
C LEU A 89 6.95 2.31 8.25
N PHE A 90 7.94 3.07 7.76
CA PHE A 90 9.22 3.22 8.45
C PHE A 90 9.06 3.94 9.79
N GLN A 91 8.34 5.05 9.84
CA GLN A 91 8.14 5.83 11.06
C GLN A 91 7.27 5.12 12.10
N LEU A 92 6.33 4.30 11.64
CA LEU A 92 5.52 3.42 12.49
C LEU A 92 6.31 2.22 13.02
N GLY A 93 7.49 1.93 12.46
CA GLY A 93 8.30 0.78 12.85
C GLY A 93 7.70 -0.57 12.45
N ILE A 94 6.86 -0.60 11.40
CA ILE A 94 6.14 -1.81 10.97
C ILE A 94 7.12 -2.95 10.67
N GLY A 95 6.90 -4.11 11.31
CA GLY A 95 7.71 -5.32 11.17
C GLY A 95 6.90 -6.60 11.34
N ASN A 96 7.58 -7.74 11.15
CA ASN A 96 6.95 -9.06 11.23
C ASN A 96 6.28 -9.29 12.58
N GLY A 97 5.03 -9.77 12.56
CA GLY A 97 4.27 -10.10 13.77
C GLY A 97 3.39 -8.96 14.29
N ASP A 98 3.57 -7.73 13.80
CA ASP A 98 2.76 -6.60 14.25
C ASP A 98 1.28 -6.79 13.88
N SER A 99 0.41 -6.33 14.78
CA SER A 99 -1.01 -6.16 14.53
C SER A 99 -1.29 -4.71 14.19
N VAL A 100 -1.82 -4.45 12.98
CA VAL A 100 -2.03 -3.08 12.48
C VAL A 100 -3.49 -2.87 12.14
N LEU A 101 -4.06 -1.78 12.65
CA LEU A 101 -5.40 -1.35 12.28
C LEU A 101 -5.34 -0.27 11.20
N GLU A 102 -6.10 -0.46 10.12
CA GLU A 102 -6.24 0.49 9.01
C GLU A 102 -7.68 0.98 8.92
N VAL A 103 -7.86 2.29 8.73
CA VAL A 103 -9.17 2.89 8.47
C VAL A 103 -9.13 3.60 7.13
N GLY A 104 -10.03 3.19 6.22
CA GLY A 104 -10.02 3.60 4.83
C GLY A 104 -9.26 2.61 3.95
N THR A 105 -9.82 1.40 3.76
CA THR A 105 -9.20 0.36 2.91
C THR A 105 -9.04 0.84 1.46
N GLY A 106 -10.04 1.56 0.92
CA GLY A 106 -10.00 2.13 -0.43
C GLY A 106 -9.75 1.07 -1.50
N SER A 107 -8.62 1.19 -2.22
CA SER A 107 -8.22 0.23 -3.27
C SER A 107 -7.29 -0.88 -2.78
N GLY A 108 -6.90 -0.89 -1.50
CA GLY A 108 -6.04 -1.92 -0.89
C GLY A 108 -4.53 -1.73 -1.09
N ALA A 109 -4.08 -0.56 -1.58
CA ALA A 109 -2.66 -0.28 -1.81
C ALA A 109 -1.86 -0.15 -0.51
N LEU A 110 -2.37 0.63 0.46
CA LEU A 110 -1.80 0.75 1.80
C LEU A 110 -1.92 -0.59 2.56
N THR A 111 -3.12 -1.20 2.55
CA THR A 111 -3.37 -2.54 3.11
C THR A 111 -2.33 -3.57 2.64
N SER A 112 -2.03 -3.63 1.34
CA SER A 112 -1.04 -4.56 0.78
C SER A 112 0.38 -4.24 1.24
N ALA A 113 0.71 -2.96 1.46
CA ALA A 113 2.02 -2.56 1.96
C ALA A 113 2.18 -2.90 3.44
N LEU A 114 1.15 -2.65 4.26
CA LEU A 114 1.11 -3.05 5.67
C LEU A 114 1.24 -4.57 5.81
N ALA A 115 0.41 -5.33 5.10
CA ALA A 115 0.44 -6.79 5.14
C ALA A 115 1.80 -7.35 4.69
N ARG A 116 2.47 -6.69 3.73
CA ARG A 116 3.84 -7.04 3.35
C ARG A 116 4.87 -6.77 4.45
N GLY A 117 4.72 -5.68 5.20
CA GLY A 117 5.62 -5.29 6.28
C GLY A 117 5.54 -6.24 7.48
N ILE A 118 4.34 -6.74 7.76
CA ILE A 118 4.07 -7.60 8.93
C ILE A 118 4.15 -9.11 8.63
N ALA A 119 4.29 -9.49 7.38
CA ALA A 119 4.38 -10.89 6.98
C ALA A 119 5.63 -11.58 7.56
N PRO A 120 5.56 -12.91 7.84
CA PRO A 120 4.40 -13.78 7.66
C PRO A 120 3.46 -13.88 8.88
N ASP A 121 3.81 -13.32 10.04
CA ASP A 121 3.18 -13.67 11.32
C ASP A 121 2.26 -12.59 11.90
N GLY A 122 2.15 -11.42 11.26
CA GLY A 122 1.28 -10.34 11.71
C GLY A 122 -0.12 -10.34 11.08
N GLN A 123 -0.96 -9.38 11.48
CA GLN A 123 -2.33 -9.21 10.97
C GLN A 123 -2.67 -7.74 10.69
N VAL A 124 -3.30 -7.48 9.55
CA VAL A 124 -3.95 -6.18 9.26
C VAL A 124 -5.45 -6.30 9.50
N PHE A 125 -6.02 -5.37 10.25
CA PHE A 125 -7.46 -5.22 10.44
C PHE A 125 -7.90 -3.95 9.73
N THR A 126 -8.67 -4.07 8.65
CA THR A 126 -9.01 -2.91 7.80
C THR A 126 -10.50 -2.65 7.76
N TYR A 127 -10.87 -1.37 7.90
CA TYR A 127 -12.26 -0.90 7.96
C TYR A 127 -12.60 -0.06 6.72
N GLU A 128 -13.69 -0.44 6.05
CA GLU A 128 -14.24 0.27 4.89
C GLU A 128 -15.76 0.19 4.90
N MET A 129 -16.42 1.35 4.83
CA MET A 129 -17.88 1.44 4.85
C MET A 129 -18.50 0.98 3.54
N ARG A 130 -17.82 1.21 2.42
CA ARG A 130 -18.37 1.03 1.08
C ARG A 130 -18.12 -0.39 0.58
N PRO A 131 -19.16 -1.25 0.47
CA PRO A 131 -18.97 -2.66 0.14
C PRO A 131 -18.29 -2.89 -1.23
N GLU A 132 -18.51 -2.00 -2.19
CA GLU A 132 -17.89 -2.06 -3.51
C GLU A 132 -16.38 -1.80 -3.48
N PHE A 133 -15.92 -0.89 -2.61
CA PHE A 133 -14.50 -0.63 -2.41
C PHE A 133 -13.85 -1.79 -1.68
N LEU A 134 -14.52 -2.32 -0.66
CA LEU A 134 -14.02 -3.46 0.08
C LEU A 134 -13.85 -4.71 -0.80
N ARG A 135 -14.79 -4.98 -1.71
CA ARG A 135 -14.67 -6.08 -2.69
C ARG A 135 -13.46 -5.91 -3.61
N ALA A 136 -13.26 -4.69 -4.14
CA ALA A 136 -12.12 -4.39 -5.00
C ALA A 136 -10.79 -4.51 -4.24
N ALA A 137 -10.71 -3.96 -3.03
CA ALA A 137 -9.55 -4.06 -2.16
C ALA A 137 -9.21 -5.52 -1.83
N LYS A 138 -10.20 -6.35 -1.48
CA LYS A 138 -9.98 -7.78 -1.22
C LYS A 138 -9.36 -8.47 -2.42
N ALA A 139 -9.93 -8.30 -3.61
CA ALA A 139 -9.38 -8.87 -4.84
C ALA A 139 -7.96 -8.36 -5.15
N ASN A 140 -7.66 -7.10 -4.84
CA ASN A 140 -6.34 -6.50 -5.01
C ASN A 140 -5.31 -7.01 -3.99
N VAL A 141 -5.69 -7.19 -2.74
CA VAL A 141 -4.82 -7.73 -1.67
C VAL A 141 -4.56 -9.22 -1.88
N ASP A 142 -5.57 -9.99 -2.29
CA ASP A 142 -5.41 -11.36 -2.77
C ASP A 142 -4.46 -11.39 -3.97
N LYS A 143 -4.57 -10.38 -4.84
CA LYS A 143 -3.65 -10.18 -5.95
C LYS A 143 -2.23 -9.82 -5.47
N ALA A 144 -2.06 -9.17 -4.34
CA ALA A 144 -0.73 -8.97 -3.74
C ALA A 144 -0.18 -10.23 -3.04
N GLY A 145 -1.01 -11.24 -2.81
CA GLY A 145 -0.65 -12.48 -2.13
C GLY A 145 -0.72 -12.38 -0.60
N PHE A 146 -1.42 -11.38 -0.07
CA PHE A 146 -1.48 -11.11 1.37
C PHE A 146 -2.86 -11.28 1.99
N GLY A 147 -3.86 -11.79 1.23
CA GLY A 147 -5.24 -11.91 1.71
C GLY A 147 -5.41 -12.70 3.01
N SER A 148 -4.52 -13.67 3.29
CA SER A 148 -4.55 -14.45 4.53
C SER A 148 -4.14 -13.67 5.77
N LEU A 149 -3.44 -12.55 5.61
CA LEU A 149 -2.96 -11.68 6.71
C LEU A 149 -3.90 -10.49 6.97
N VAL A 150 -5.04 -10.43 6.27
CA VAL A 150 -5.93 -9.27 6.33
C VAL A 150 -7.34 -9.66 6.71
N THR A 151 -7.84 -9.08 7.79
CA THR A 151 -9.24 -9.12 8.21
C THR A 151 -9.95 -7.87 7.68
N PHE A 152 -10.99 -8.07 6.88
CA PHE A 152 -11.76 -6.99 6.25
C PHE A 152 -13.08 -6.76 6.99
N HIS A 153 -13.30 -5.56 7.51
CA HIS A 153 -14.53 -5.15 8.19
C HIS A 153 -15.32 -4.19 7.29
N ASN A 154 -16.51 -4.60 6.87
CA ASN A 154 -17.46 -3.69 6.22
C ASN A 154 -18.30 -2.97 7.28
N LYS A 155 -17.69 -1.99 7.96
CA LYS A 155 -18.27 -1.33 9.13
C LYS A 155 -17.92 0.15 9.15
N ASP A 156 -18.77 0.96 9.76
CA ASP A 156 -18.46 2.35 10.06
C ASP A 156 -17.43 2.43 11.21
N PRO A 157 -16.22 2.95 10.96
CA PRO A 157 -15.19 3.02 11.98
C PRO A 157 -15.52 4.01 13.12
N THR A 158 -16.52 4.89 12.94
CA THR A 158 -17.00 5.80 14.00
C THR A 158 -17.77 5.08 15.09
N GLU A 159 -18.26 3.86 14.83
CA GLU A 159 -18.86 2.97 15.83
C GLU A 159 -17.81 2.27 16.71
N GLY A 160 -16.53 2.47 16.41
CA GLY A 160 -15.40 1.87 17.12
C GLY A 160 -14.87 0.59 16.47
N PHE A 161 -13.73 0.16 16.98
CA PHE A 161 -12.98 -0.99 16.49
C PHE A 161 -13.25 -2.23 17.34
N ASP A 162 -13.27 -3.39 16.68
CA ASP A 162 -13.41 -4.68 17.34
C ASP A 162 -12.08 -5.13 17.99
N GLU A 163 -10.95 -4.57 17.52
CA GLU A 163 -9.61 -4.88 17.99
C GLU A 163 -9.11 -3.93 19.08
N THR A 164 -8.34 -4.50 20.01
CA THR A 164 -7.57 -3.77 21.03
C THR A 164 -6.19 -4.39 21.17
N GLY A 165 -5.23 -3.62 21.68
CA GLY A 165 -3.84 -4.05 21.80
C GLY A 165 -3.11 -4.14 20.47
N VAL A 166 -3.49 -3.34 19.47
CA VAL A 166 -2.74 -3.25 18.19
C VAL A 166 -1.50 -2.38 18.35
N ASP A 167 -0.45 -2.69 17.58
CA ASP A 167 0.85 -2.02 17.64
C ASP A 167 0.82 -0.65 16.93
N ALA A 168 0.07 -0.59 15.82
CA ALA A 168 -0.08 0.62 15.02
C ALA A 168 -1.51 0.82 14.50
N VAL A 169 -1.88 2.09 14.30
CA VAL A 169 -3.12 2.51 13.63
C VAL A 169 -2.77 3.42 12.45
N VAL A 170 -3.40 3.21 11.30
CA VAL A 170 -3.24 4.06 10.12
C VAL A 170 -4.60 4.55 9.67
N VAL A 171 -4.75 5.86 9.46
CA VAL A 171 -6.02 6.49 9.09
C VAL A 171 -5.86 7.29 7.81
N ASP A 172 -6.56 6.86 6.75
CA ASP A 172 -6.67 7.55 5.46
C ASP A 172 -8.15 7.85 5.15
N LEU A 173 -8.66 8.89 5.80
CA LEU A 173 -10.04 9.37 5.68
C LEU A 173 -10.06 10.87 5.38
N GLY A 174 -11.22 11.39 4.96
CA GLY A 174 -11.43 12.83 4.83
C GLY A 174 -11.45 13.58 6.18
N ASP A 175 -11.76 12.88 7.27
CA ASP A 175 -11.93 13.42 8.62
C ASP A 175 -11.20 12.59 9.71
N PRO A 176 -9.87 12.37 9.58
CA PRO A 176 -9.12 11.44 10.43
C PRO A 176 -9.13 11.81 11.92
N TRP A 177 -9.37 13.08 12.26
CA TRP A 177 -9.50 13.53 13.66
C TRP A 177 -10.63 12.83 14.42
N ARG A 178 -11.67 12.35 13.74
CA ARG A 178 -12.77 11.61 14.39
C ARG A 178 -12.32 10.24 14.89
N MET A 179 -11.26 9.68 14.32
CA MET A 179 -10.76 8.35 14.69
C MET A 179 -9.83 8.39 15.88
N VAL A 180 -9.33 9.55 16.31
CA VAL A 180 -8.30 9.68 17.34
C VAL A 180 -8.68 8.98 18.65
N ARG A 181 -9.91 9.18 19.13
CA ARG A 181 -10.38 8.55 20.38
C ARG A 181 -10.48 7.03 20.27
N ALA A 182 -11.04 6.53 19.16
CA ALA A 182 -11.15 5.10 18.91
C ALA A 182 -9.76 4.45 18.76
N ALA A 183 -8.85 5.12 18.03
CA ALA A 183 -7.48 4.67 17.85
C ALA A 183 -6.72 4.64 19.17
N TYR A 184 -6.91 5.64 20.04
CA TYR A 184 -6.34 5.62 21.39
C TYR A 184 -6.79 4.40 22.18
N GLY A 185 -8.07 4.02 22.09
CA GLY A 185 -8.61 2.84 22.75
C GLY A 185 -8.04 1.52 22.22
N ALA A 186 -7.82 1.42 20.91
CA ALA A 186 -7.32 0.22 20.26
C ALA A 186 -5.81 0.00 20.43
N LEU A 187 -5.00 1.07 20.47
CA LEU A 187 -3.54 0.97 20.54
C LEU A 187 -3.03 0.42 21.88
N VAL A 188 -1.94 -0.35 21.85
CA VAL A 188 -1.10 -0.60 23.03
C VAL A 188 -0.52 0.70 23.61
N GLY A 189 -0.11 0.68 24.87
CA GLY A 189 0.64 1.81 25.45
C GLY A 189 1.93 2.07 24.67
N GLY A 190 2.13 3.30 24.20
CA GLY A 190 3.28 3.65 23.35
C GLY A 190 3.12 3.29 21.87
N GLY A 191 1.99 2.70 21.46
CA GLY A 191 1.67 2.41 20.07
C GLY A 191 1.59 3.67 19.21
N LEU A 192 1.76 3.50 17.90
CA LEU A 192 1.92 4.59 16.94
C LEU A 192 0.69 4.77 16.03
N LEU A 193 0.44 6.01 15.64
CA LEU A 193 -0.60 6.38 14.69
C LEU A 193 0.01 7.14 13.52
N ALA A 194 -0.39 6.78 12.30
CA ALA A 194 -0.16 7.58 11.10
C ALA A 194 -1.48 8.09 10.54
N GLY A 195 -1.53 9.39 10.23
CA GLY A 195 -2.67 10.02 9.57
C GLY A 195 -2.26 10.75 8.29
N PHE A 196 -3.09 10.63 7.26
CA PHE A 196 -2.88 11.30 5.97
C PHE A 196 -3.94 12.39 5.76
N THR A 197 -3.50 13.59 5.40
CA THR A 197 -4.42 14.72 5.16
C THR A 197 -4.00 15.53 3.93
N PRO A 198 -4.90 15.78 2.96
CA PRO A 198 -4.54 16.50 1.74
C PRO A 198 -4.55 18.03 1.86
N THR A 199 -5.00 18.60 2.99
CA THR A 199 -5.04 20.05 3.19
C THR A 199 -4.47 20.45 4.55
N ILE A 200 -3.92 21.66 4.63
CA ILE A 200 -3.36 22.21 5.87
C ILE A 200 -4.44 22.32 6.96
N ASN A 201 -5.69 22.66 6.62
CA ASN A 201 -6.78 22.72 7.60
C ASN A 201 -7.13 21.34 8.18
N GLN A 202 -7.04 20.27 7.37
CA GLN A 202 -7.23 18.91 7.88
C GLN A 202 -6.05 18.48 8.75
N LEU A 203 -4.82 18.83 8.37
CA LEU A 203 -3.63 18.62 9.20
C LEU A 203 -3.77 19.31 10.56
N GLU A 204 -4.18 20.58 10.58
CA GLU A 204 -4.41 21.35 11.80
C GLU A 204 -5.45 20.68 12.71
N LYS A 205 -6.61 20.30 12.16
CA LYS A 205 -7.66 19.60 12.91
C LYS A 205 -7.16 18.27 13.50
N LEU A 206 -6.44 17.49 12.71
CA LEU A 206 -5.85 16.24 13.18
C LEU A 206 -4.84 16.49 14.30
N ALA A 207 -3.98 17.50 14.15
CA ALA A 207 -2.96 17.81 15.15
C ALA A 207 -3.55 18.33 16.47
N ILE A 208 -4.68 19.07 16.44
CA ILE A 208 -5.42 19.46 17.64
C ILE A 208 -6.00 18.22 18.31
N ALA A 209 -6.75 17.41 17.55
CA ALA A 209 -7.40 16.21 18.09
C ALA A 209 -6.40 15.21 18.68
N LEU A 210 -5.23 15.03 18.07
CA LEU A 210 -4.18 14.15 18.60
C LEU A 210 -3.65 14.63 19.95
N ARG A 211 -3.39 15.93 20.11
CA ARG A 211 -2.89 16.50 21.38
C ARG A 211 -3.93 16.38 22.49
N GLU A 212 -5.18 16.69 22.18
CA GLU A 212 -6.30 16.55 23.13
C GLU A 212 -6.60 15.07 23.43
N GLY A 213 -6.33 14.17 22.48
CA GLY A 213 -6.59 12.74 22.55
C GLY A 213 -5.48 11.92 23.20
N GLY A 214 -4.50 12.54 23.87
CA GLY A 214 -3.44 11.81 24.60
C GLY A 214 -2.31 11.27 23.72
N PHE A 215 -2.04 11.91 22.58
CA PHE A 215 -0.90 11.58 21.73
C PHE A 215 0.18 12.67 21.77
N VAL A 216 1.43 12.23 21.63
CA VAL A 216 2.57 13.10 21.29
C VAL A 216 2.77 13.04 19.79
N ILE A 217 2.69 14.18 19.11
CA ILE A 217 3.02 14.27 17.68
C ILE A 217 4.54 14.26 17.56
N LEU A 218 5.07 13.28 16.82
CA LEU A 218 6.49 13.13 16.56
C LEU A 218 6.90 13.86 15.29
N GLU A 219 6.06 13.74 14.25
CA GLU A 219 6.35 14.28 12.92
C GLU A 219 5.05 14.79 12.27
N ALA A 220 5.18 15.86 11.48
CA ALA A 220 4.16 16.33 10.56
C ALA A 220 4.88 16.86 9.32
N VAL A 221 4.90 16.08 8.24
CA VAL A 221 5.76 16.35 7.08
C VAL A 221 5.00 16.31 5.76
N GLU A 222 5.58 16.96 4.76
CA GLU A 222 5.24 16.78 3.35
C GLU A 222 6.46 16.22 2.63
N LEU A 223 6.26 15.22 1.77
CA LEU A 223 7.34 14.58 1.01
C LEU A 223 7.31 15.04 -0.44
N LEU A 224 8.38 15.70 -0.90
CA LEU A 224 8.56 16.08 -2.30
C LEU A 224 9.54 15.12 -2.98
N MET A 225 9.05 14.40 -4.00
CA MET A 225 9.88 13.49 -4.80
C MET A 225 10.08 14.07 -6.21
N ARG A 226 11.33 14.37 -6.56
CA ARG A 226 11.69 14.97 -7.84
C ARG A 226 12.41 13.96 -8.73
N GLU A 227 11.77 13.60 -9.83
CA GLU A 227 12.35 12.69 -10.83
C GLU A 227 13.40 13.38 -11.69
N PHE A 228 14.34 12.59 -12.22
CA PHE A 228 15.42 13.06 -13.07
C PHE A 228 15.41 12.32 -14.39
N LYS A 229 15.67 13.05 -15.47
CA LYS A 229 16.16 12.46 -16.71
C LYS A 229 17.55 11.92 -16.47
N THR A 230 17.81 10.70 -16.92
CA THR A 230 19.09 10.00 -16.73
C THR A 230 19.82 9.74 -18.05
N GLU A 231 19.34 10.32 -19.15
CA GLU A 231 19.96 10.22 -20.47
C GLU A 231 21.30 10.95 -20.51
N ALA A 232 22.33 10.30 -21.06
CA ALA A 232 23.66 10.87 -21.19
C ALA A 232 23.60 12.24 -21.93
N GLY A 233 24.28 13.24 -21.35
CA GLY A 233 24.28 14.62 -21.87
C GLY A 233 22.96 15.40 -21.65
N LYS A 234 21.96 14.80 -21.00
CA LYS A 234 20.65 15.42 -20.73
C LYS A 234 20.20 15.20 -19.28
N VAL A 235 21.13 14.88 -18.37
CA VAL A 235 20.81 14.65 -16.95
C VAL A 235 20.36 15.95 -16.31
N ARG A 236 19.09 15.99 -15.89
CA ARG A 236 18.45 17.13 -15.23
C ARG A 236 17.16 16.68 -14.56
N PRO A 237 16.59 17.45 -13.63
CA PRO A 237 15.26 17.16 -13.14
C PRO A 237 14.21 17.15 -14.25
N GLU A 238 13.17 16.35 -14.06
CA GLU A 238 11.99 16.40 -14.90
C GLU A 238 11.30 17.76 -14.80
N THR A 239 10.70 18.18 -15.91
CA THR A 239 10.07 19.51 -16.01
C THR A 239 8.78 19.58 -15.22
N ARG A 240 8.05 18.45 -15.12
CA ARG A 240 6.83 18.32 -14.33
C ARG A 240 7.09 17.35 -13.18
N MET A 241 6.48 17.62 -12.04
CA MET A 241 6.47 16.71 -10.89
C MET A 241 5.09 16.75 -10.23
N ILE A 242 4.83 15.75 -9.39
CA ILE A 242 3.68 15.78 -8.49
C ILE A 242 4.05 16.72 -7.33
N GLY A 243 3.36 17.87 -7.27
CA GLY A 243 3.70 18.94 -6.33
C GLY A 243 3.21 18.69 -4.91
N HIS A 244 2.12 17.94 -4.74
CA HIS A 244 1.54 17.61 -3.44
C HIS A 244 0.77 16.28 -3.54
N THR A 245 0.73 15.53 -2.44
CA THR A 245 -0.10 14.32 -2.31
C THR A 245 -0.88 14.37 -1.01
N ALA A 246 -0.18 14.35 0.12
CA ALA A 246 -0.72 14.49 1.46
C ALA A 246 0.36 14.98 2.43
N TYR A 247 -0.08 15.58 3.53
CA TYR A 247 0.70 15.67 4.75
C TYR A 247 0.61 14.35 5.50
N VAL A 248 1.75 13.88 6.03
CA VAL A 248 1.85 12.68 6.85
C VAL A 248 2.12 13.10 8.29
N THR A 249 1.21 12.74 9.20
CA THR A 249 1.37 12.98 10.63
C THR A 249 1.65 11.68 11.35
N ILE A 250 2.70 11.64 12.17
CA ILE A 250 3.06 10.50 13.01
C ILE A 250 2.92 10.91 14.47
N ALA A 251 2.19 10.11 15.25
CA ALA A 251 1.95 10.38 16.65
C ALA A 251 2.07 9.10 17.49
N ARG A 252 2.43 9.27 18.77
CA ARG A 252 2.62 8.16 19.72
C ARG A 252 1.66 8.28 20.88
N LYS A 253 0.99 7.19 21.23
CA LYS A 253 0.07 7.11 22.36
C LYS A 253 0.83 7.31 23.67
N LEU A 254 0.41 8.30 24.46
CA LEU A 254 0.89 8.52 25.81
C LEU A 254 -0.11 7.91 26.80
N LEU A 255 0.38 7.07 27.72
CA LEU A 255 -0.46 6.60 28.83
C LEU A 255 -0.67 7.75 29.83
N PRO A 256 -1.82 7.81 30.51
CA PRO A 256 -2.02 8.78 31.58
C PRO A 256 -0.91 8.62 32.62
N THR A 257 -0.32 9.73 33.06
CA THR A 257 0.59 9.71 34.21
C THR A 257 -0.21 9.22 35.41
N PRO A 258 0.28 8.22 36.18
CA PRO A 258 -0.35 7.85 37.44
C PRO A 258 -0.49 9.10 38.31
N GLU A 259 -1.68 9.32 38.90
CA GLU A 259 -1.83 10.33 39.94
C GLU A 259 -0.85 9.98 41.08
N ALA A 260 -0.05 10.96 41.47
CA ALA A 260 0.98 10.83 42.51
C ALA A 260 0.36 10.65 43.91
#